data_AF-A0A9E2BNP9-F1
#
_entry.id   AF-A0A9E2BNP9-F1
#
_cell.length_a   1.000
_cell.length_b   1.000
_cell.length_c   1.000
_cell.angle_alpha   90.00
_cell.angle_beta   90.00
_cell.angle_gamma   90.00
#
_symmetry.space_group_name_H-M   'P 1'
#
loop_
_entity.id
_entity.type
_entity.pdbx_description
1 polymer ?
#
loop_
_entity_poly.entity_id
_entity_poly.type
_entity_poly.pdbx_seq_one_letter_code
_entity_poly.pdbx_strand_id
1 'polypeptide(L)'
;MQITDPTNQRIKALLVRATEIKQTSDHCSGHSETWSEVNFDAFAKMFVEECITIVEREGIEGEQGVANVEDLKTAMRVHFGLQ
;
A
#
# COMPACT_ATOMS: atom_id res chain seq x y z
N MET A 1 2.96 -1.62 27.34
CA MET A 1 2.81 -0.74 26.16
C MET A 1 3.26 -1.55 24.95
N GLN A 2 2.35 -2.02 24.09
CA GLN A 2 2.74 -2.71 22.86
C GLN A 2 3.40 -1.67 21.96
N ILE A 3 4.72 -1.76 21.80
CA ILE A 3 5.45 -0.98 20.79
C ILE A 3 5.04 -1.62 19.46
N THR A 4 4.01 -1.06 18.83
CA THR A 4 3.72 -1.42 17.45
C THR A 4 4.85 -0.84 16.63
N ASP A 5 5.62 -1.72 15.98
CA ASP A 5 6.68 -1.31 15.09
C ASP A 5 6.13 -0.28 14.08
N PRO A 6 6.66 0.95 14.02
CA PRO A 6 6.16 1.99 13.12
C PRO A 6 6.18 1.54 11.65
N THR A 7 7.06 0.62 11.28
CA THR A 7 7.08 -0.10 9.98
C THR A 7 5.71 -0.70 9.65
N ASN A 8 5.13 -1.40 10.63
CA ASN A 8 3.88 -2.10 10.46
C ASN A 8 2.69 -1.14 10.38
N GLN A 9 2.80 0.08 10.93
CA GLN A 9 1.69 1.04 10.92
C GLN A 9 1.42 1.65 9.54
N ARG A 10 2.48 1.99 8.77
CA ARG A 10 2.32 2.58 7.43
C ARG A 10 1.74 1.57 6.43
N ILE A 11 2.24 0.34 6.46
CA ILE A 11 1.71 -0.76 5.64
C ILE A 11 0.26 -1.08 6.03
N LYS A 12 -0.06 -1.10 7.33
CA LYS A 12 -1.45 -1.27 7.79
C LYS A 12 -2.37 -0.15 7.32
N ALA A 13 -1.91 1.09 7.31
CA ALA A 13 -2.70 2.21 6.81
C ALA A 13 -3.02 2.04 5.31
N LEU A 14 -2.06 1.59 4.51
CA LEU A 14 -2.28 1.27 3.09
C LEU A 14 -3.26 0.10 2.91
N LEU A 15 -3.15 -0.96 3.72
CA LEU A 15 -4.10 -2.09 3.70
C LEU A 15 -5.53 -1.64 4.02
N VAL A 16 -5.70 -0.78 5.02
CA VAL A 16 -7.01 -0.21 5.37
C VAL A 16 -7.59 0.60 4.21
N ARG A 17 -6.76 1.44 3.56
CA ARG A 17 -7.18 2.23 2.39
C ARG A 17 -7.53 1.36 1.18
N ALA A 18 -6.87 0.21 1.03
CA ALA A 18 -7.12 -0.76 -0.02
C ALA A 18 -8.29 -1.71 0.29
N THR A 19 -8.87 -1.62 1.49
CA THR A 19 -9.97 -2.50 1.89
C THR A 19 -11.28 -1.97 1.31
N GLU A 20 -11.96 -2.83 0.57
CA GLU A 20 -13.27 -2.56 -0.02
C GLU A 20 -14.33 -3.38 0.69
N ILE A 21 -15.56 -2.87 0.68
CA ILE A 21 -16.74 -3.65 1.10
C ILE A 21 -17.28 -4.32 -0.16
N LYS A 22 -17.25 -5.65 -0.19
CA LYS A 22 -17.91 -6.43 -1.22
C LYS A 22 -19.29 -6.83 -0.74
N GLN A 23 -20.25 -6.81 -1.65
CA GLN A 23 -21.60 -7.28 -1.40
C GLN A 23 -22.03 -8.17 -2.56
N THR A 24 -22.65 -9.29 -2.24
CA THR A 24 -23.38 -10.11 -3.19
C THR A 24 -24.81 -10.26 -2.73
N SER A 25 -25.75 -10.20 -3.66
CA SER A 25 -27.16 -10.48 -3.40
C SER A 25 -27.64 -11.55 -4.37
N ASP A 26 -28.21 -12.61 -3.81
CA ASP A 26 -28.89 -13.61 -4.61
C ASP A 26 -30.38 -13.25 -4.70
N HIS A 27 -30.78 -12.86 -5.91
CA HIS A 27 -32.15 -12.47 -6.21
C HIS A 27 -33.17 -13.61 -6.00
N CYS A 28 -32.74 -14.87 -6.02
CA CYS A 28 -33.62 -16.02 -5.87
C CYS A 28 -33.82 -16.45 -4.41
N SER A 29 -32.78 -16.36 -3.57
CA SER A 29 -32.84 -16.79 -2.16
C SER A 29 -33.08 -15.63 -1.16
N GLY A 30 -33.02 -14.38 -1.63
CA GLY A 30 -33.15 -13.19 -0.79
C GLY A 30 -32.00 -13.00 0.19
N HIS A 31 -30.96 -13.83 0.13
CA HIS A 31 -29.76 -13.70 0.95
C HIS A 31 -28.83 -12.63 0.37
N SER A 32 -28.33 -11.79 1.27
CA SER A 32 -27.26 -10.84 0.97
C SER A 32 -26.11 -11.12 1.92
N GLU A 33 -24.91 -11.22 1.36
CA GLU A 33 -23.67 -11.32 2.12
C GLU A 33 -22.82 -10.09 1.86
N THR A 34 -22.19 -9.60 2.93
CA THR A 34 -21.29 -8.45 2.88
C THR A 34 -20.03 -8.79 3.65
N TRP A 35 -18.87 -8.58 3.04
CA TRP A 35 -17.58 -8.79 3.68
C TRP A 35 -16.58 -7.71 3.31
N SER A 36 -15.54 -7.57 4.11
CA SER A 36 -14.40 -6.70 3.82
C SER A 36 -13.32 -7.51 3.13
N GLU A 37 -12.80 -6.98 2.02
CA GLU A 37 -11.73 -7.61 1.25
C GLU A 37 -10.65 -6.59 0.91
N VAL A 38 -9.38 -6.99 1.00
CA VAL A 38 -8.28 -6.13 0.54
C VAL A 38 -8.16 -6.25 -0.97
N ASN A 39 -8.28 -5.13 -1.68
CA ASN A 39 -7.93 -5.05 -3.08
C ASN A 39 -6.40 -4.98 -3.21
N PHE A 40 -5.78 -6.12 -3.52
CA PHE A 40 -4.32 -6.22 -3.63
C PHE A 40 -3.74 -5.38 -4.77
N ASP A 41 -4.48 -5.17 -5.86
CA ASP A 41 -4.04 -4.31 -6.97
C ASP A 41 -3.99 -2.84 -6.53
N ALA A 42 -5.04 -2.38 -5.83
CA ALA A 42 -5.09 -1.03 -5.26
C ALA A 42 -3.99 -0.84 -4.21
N PHE A 43 -3.77 -1.84 -3.35
CA PHE A 43 -2.69 -1.84 -2.38
C PHE A 43 -1.32 -1.72 -3.05
N ALA A 44 -1.02 -2.55 -4.05
CA ALA A 44 0.25 -2.55 -4.75
C ALA A 44 0.50 -1.21 -5.45
N LYS A 45 -0.52 -0.64 -6.08
CA LYS A 45 -0.44 0.68 -6.72
C LYS A 45 -0.11 1.78 -5.69
N MET A 46 -0.85 1.86 -4.59
CA MET A 46 -0.60 2.86 -3.54
C MET A 46 0.79 2.69 -2.91
N PHE A 47 1.23 1.44 -2.70
CA PHE A 47 2.55 1.16 -2.15
C PHE A 47 3.68 1.68 -3.05
N VAL A 48 3.58 1.43 -4.35
CA VAL A 48 4.56 1.90 -5.34
C VAL A 48 4.51 3.43 -5.46
N GLU A 49 3.33 4.05 -5.49
CA GLU A 49 3.16 5.50 -5.54
C GLU A 49 3.79 6.21 -4.34
N GLU A 50 3.66 5.65 -3.13
CA GLU A 50 4.35 6.19 -1.94
C GLU A 50 5.87 6.05 -2.05
N CYS A 51 6.38 4.94 -2.58
CA CYS A 51 7.82 4.79 -2.81
C CYS A 51 8.34 5.83 -3.80
N ILE A 52 7.63 6.05 -4.92
CA ILE A 52 8.00 7.04 -5.94
C ILE A 52 8.01 8.44 -5.33
N THR A 53 6.98 8.79 -4.55
CA THR A 53 6.90 10.10 -3.88
C THR A 53 8.10 10.36 -2.97
N ILE A 54 8.62 9.32 -2.30
CA ILE A 54 9.81 9.42 -1.45
C ILE A 54 11.08 9.59 -2.29
N VAL A 55 11.22 8.82 -3.37
CA VAL A 55 12.35 8.97 -4.31
C VAL A 55 12.40 10.39 -4.88
N GLU A 56 11.25 10.92 -5.31
CA GLU A 56 11.12 12.29 -5.82
C GLU A 56 11.46 13.35 -4.77
N ARG A 57 11.00 13.15 -3.52
CA ARG A 57 11.22 14.10 -2.43
C ARG A 57 12.67 14.16 -1.94
N GLU A 58 13.34 13.01 -1.88
CA GLU A 58 14.72 12.90 -1.39
C GLU A 58 15.77 13.34 -2.43
N GLY A 59 15.34 13.79 -3.61
CA GLY A 59 16.24 14.35 -4.62
C GLY A 59 17.24 13.32 -5.15
N ILE A 60 16.85 12.04 -5.21
CA ILE A 60 17.60 11.02 -5.95
C ILE A 60 17.37 11.29 -7.45
N GLU A 61 17.90 12.40 -7.92
CA GLU A 61 17.96 12.79 -9.32
C GLU A 61 18.98 11.87 -10.01
N GLY A 62 18.59 10.62 -10.24
CA GLY A 62 19.17 9.85 -11.33
C GLY A 62 18.82 10.55 -12.64
N GLU A 63 19.81 10.68 -13.54
CA GLU A 63 19.57 11.12 -14.91
C GLU A 63 18.33 10.40 -15.46
N GLN A 64 17.32 11.16 -15.87
CA GLN A 64 16.10 10.74 -16.60
C GLN A 64 14.78 10.54 -15.82
N GLY A 65 14.66 10.88 -14.54
CA GLY A 65 13.33 10.97 -13.89
C GLY A 65 12.56 9.64 -13.80
N VAL A 66 13.28 8.51 -13.92
CA VAL A 66 12.76 7.17 -13.71
C VAL A 66 13.43 6.61 -12.47
N ALA A 67 12.65 6.37 -11.40
CA ALA A 67 13.15 5.71 -10.20
C ALA A 67 13.69 4.33 -10.57
N ASN A 68 14.98 4.09 -10.30
CA ASN A 68 15.55 2.77 -10.53
C ASN A 68 15.21 1.82 -9.37
N VAL A 69 15.51 0.53 -9.53
CA VAL A 69 15.17 -0.49 -8.53
C VAL A 69 15.87 -0.24 -7.18
N GLU A 70 17.09 0.30 -7.17
CA GLU A 70 17.81 0.61 -5.93
C GLU A 70 17.23 1.83 -5.20
N ASP A 71 16.73 2.82 -5.95
CA ASP A 71 16.04 3.97 -5.38
C ASP A 71 14.74 3.52 -4.69
N LEU A 72 13.97 2.64 -5.35
CA LEU A 72 12.76 2.06 -4.79
C LEU A 72 13.05 1.20 -3.55
N LYS A 73 14.10 0.37 -3.57
CA LYS A 73 14.53 -0.39 -2.37
C LYS A 73 14.90 0.55 -1.22
N THR A 74 15.59 1.65 -1.52
CA THR A 74 15.97 2.64 -0.51
C THR A 74 14.74 3.33 0.06
N ALA A 75 13.80 3.77 -0.78
CA ALA A 75 12.53 4.32 -0.34
C ALA A 75 11.74 3.32 0.51
N MET A 76 11.70 2.04 0.11
CA MET A 76 11.05 0.99 0.89
C MET A 76 11.66 0.83 2.29
N ARG A 77 12.99 0.84 2.40
CA ARG A 77 13.69 0.74 3.69
C ARG A 77 13.49 1.97 4.56
N VAL A 78 13.63 3.16 3.99
CA VAL A 78 13.55 4.44 4.73
C VAL A 78 12.12 4.76 5.13
N HIS A 79 11.17 4.59 4.20
CA HIS A 79 9.78 5.01 4.39
C HIS A 79 8.94 3.93 5.08
N PHE A 80 9.17 2.65 4.80
CA PHE A 80 8.41 1.57 5.42
C PHE A 80 9.20 0.83 6.50
N GLY A 81 10.48 1.12 6.73
CA GLY A 81 11.28 0.42 7.75
C GLY A 81 11.50 -1.06 7.43
N LEU A 82 11.37 -1.45 6.16
CA LEU A 82 11.63 -2.81 5.69
C LEU A 82 13.14 -3.09 5.78
N GLN A 83 13.53 -4.28 6.26
CA GLN A 83 14.93 -4.71 6.34
C GLN A 83 15.34 -5.49 5.09
#